data_AF-A0A947IYJ4-F1
#
_entry.id   AF-A0A947IYJ4-F1
#
_cell.length_a   1.000
_cell.length_b   1.000
_cell.length_c   1.000
_cell.angle_alpha   90.00
_cell.angle_beta   90.00
_cell.angle_gamma   90.00
#
_symmetry.space_group_name_H-M   'P 1'
#
loop_
_entity.id
_entity.type
_entity.pdbx_description
1 polymer ?
#
loop_
_entity_poly.entity_id
_entity_poly.type
_entity_poly.pdbx_seq_one_letter_code
_entity_poly.pdbx_strand_id
1 'polypeptide(L)'
;MITQFERAMRQLGIKPITAHSPEAKGRVERMFETLQDRLVKEMRLVGISNIKEANNFLKEYIPKFNAKFAVVPQKNRNLHRKLNRETKKQLTQILSVQNERKVNNDYTVMFKGQYFQLDEEQPTTVYKKDAVIIEEHLNNSIKINLKGHYLNYSVLPERPKKIIDVKLLALTKRKQSNWKPPKNHPWRKQFILNHKRKTIIPNLIPKTNNTNNIFK
;
A
#
# COMPACT_ATOMS: atom_id res chain seq x y z
N MET A 1 6.41 6.08 -3.39
CA MET A 1 6.21 4.76 -2.77
C MET A 1 7.28 4.60 -1.70
N ILE A 2 6.92 4.41 -0.44
CA ILE A 2 7.90 4.19 0.65
C ILE A 2 8.16 2.69 0.77
N THR A 3 9.40 2.29 1.01
CA THR A 3 9.72 0.87 1.22
C THR A 3 9.20 0.38 2.58
N GLN A 4 9.04 -0.94 2.73
CA GLN A 4 8.68 -1.55 4.03
C GLN A 4 9.69 -1.19 5.13
N PHE A 5 10.97 -1.13 4.77
CA PHE A 5 12.04 -0.77 5.68
C PHE A 5 11.91 0.69 6.13
N GLU A 6 11.78 1.63 5.20
CA GLU A 6 11.61 3.06 5.52
C GLU A 6 10.34 3.32 6.32
N ARG A 7 9.24 2.60 6.03
CA ARG A 7 7.99 2.63 6.83
C ARG A 7 8.27 2.28 8.29
N ALA A 8 8.95 1.15 8.52
CA ALA A 8 9.28 0.68 9.86
C ALA A 8 10.25 1.65 10.58
N MET A 9 11.28 2.13 9.90
CA MET A 9 12.23 3.11 10.46
C MET A 9 11.52 4.40 10.88
N ARG A 10 10.63 4.92 10.04
CA ARG A 10 9.84 6.12 10.36
C ARG A 10 8.93 5.91 11.58
N GLN A 11 8.30 4.75 11.71
CA GLN A 11 7.50 4.40 12.91
C GLN A 11 8.36 4.30 14.18
N LEU A 12 9.62 3.87 14.06
CA LEU A 12 10.58 3.92 15.16
C LEU A 12 11.14 5.33 15.42
N GLY A 13 10.77 6.34 14.63
CA GLY A 13 11.35 7.69 14.71
C GLY A 13 12.82 7.72 14.29
N ILE A 14 13.23 6.81 13.41
CA ILE A 14 14.56 6.73 12.81
C ILE A 14 14.46 7.33 11.41
N LYS A 15 15.30 8.32 11.12
CA LYS A 15 15.44 8.88 9.77
C LYS A 15 16.54 8.11 9.04
N PRO A 16 16.23 7.32 7.98
CA PRO A 16 17.25 6.70 7.16
C PRO A 16 18.06 7.79 6.47
N ILE A 17 19.39 7.67 6.51
CA ILE A 17 20.30 8.53 5.76
C ILE A 17 20.99 7.62 4.75
N THR A 18 20.68 7.80 3.47
CA THR A 18 21.32 7.06 2.39
C THR A 18 22.67 7.69 2.09
N ALA A 19 23.74 6.89 2.12
CA ALA A 19 25.02 7.36 1.61
C ALA A 19 25.03 7.27 0.08
N HIS A 20 25.35 8.37 -0.57
CA HIS A 20 25.41 8.48 -2.03
C HIS A 20 26.81 8.22 -2.60
N SER A 21 27.80 7.91 -1.76
CA SER A 21 29.16 7.56 -2.20
C SER A 21 29.78 6.41 -1.39
N PRO A 22 30.71 5.64 -1.99
CA PRO A 22 31.49 4.60 -1.29
C PRO A 22 32.39 5.15 -0.18
N GLU A 23 32.94 6.37 -0.32
CA GLU A 23 33.80 6.99 0.70
C GLU A 23 33.05 7.18 2.03
N ALA A 24 31.75 7.46 1.97
CA ALA A 24 30.88 7.55 3.14
C ALA A 24 30.58 6.18 3.81
N LYS A 25 30.97 5.06 3.18
CA LYS A 25 30.74 3.68 3.65
C LYS A 25 32.02 2.87 3.89
N GLY A 26 33.21 3.41 3.64
CA GLY A 26 34.46 2.62 3.57
C GLY A 26 34.79 1.73 4.79
N ARG A 27 34.35 2.07 6.01
CA ARG A 27 34.51 1.19 7.19
C ARG A 27 33.61 -0.05 7.12
N VAL A 28 32.38 0.12 6.64
CA VAL A 28 31.41 -0.96 6.53
C VAL A 28 31.78 -1.88 5.37
N GLU A 29 32.23 -1.33 4.24
CA GLU A 29 32.66 -2.12 3.07
C GLU A 29 33.84 -3.04 3.41
N ARG A 30 34.91 -2.52 4.04
CA ARG A 30 36.06 -3.35 4.47
C ARG A 30 35.67 -4.47 5.42
N MET A 31 34.76 -4.19 6.35
CA MET A 31 34.25 -5.20 7.28
C MET A 31 33.47 -6.27 6.51
N PHE A 32 32.62 -5.88 5.56
CA PHE A 32 31.86 -6.82 4.74
C PHE A 32 32.74 -7.67 3.84
N GLU A 33 33.77 -7.10 3.19
CA GLU A 33 34.75 -7.88 2.42
C GLU A 33 35.43 -8.94 3.30
N THR A 34 35.88 -8.54 4.50
CA THR A 34 36.54 -9.46 5.44
C THR A 34 35.61 -10.58 5.88
N LEU A 35 34.34 -10.26 6.18
CA LEU A 35 33.34 -11.25 6.57
C LEU A 35 32.99 -12.18 5.40
N GLN A 36 32.73 -11.65 4.20
CA GLN A 36 32.39 -12.47 3.04
C GLN A 36 33.52 -13.45 2.66
N ASP A 37 34.78 -13.05 2.80
CA ASP A 37 35.91 -13.96 2.56
C ASP A 37 36.10 -14.96 3.70
N ARG A 38 36.26 -14.48 4.94
CA ARG A 38 36.69 -15.33 6.06
C ARG A 38 35.56 -16.13 6.69
N LEU A 39 34.40 -15.51 6.91
CA LEU A 39 33.27 -16.18 7.57
C LEU A 39 32.83 -17.40 6.77
N VAL A 40 32.74 -17.27 5.44
CA VAL A 40 32.31 -18.34 4.55
C VAL A 40 33.33 -19.50 4.56
N LYS A 41 34.63 -19.19 4.54
CA LYS A 41 35.69 -20.21 4.62
C LYS A 41 35.68 -20.95 5.96
N GLU A 42 35.53 -20.23 7.07
CA GLU A 42 35.47 -20.80 8.42
C GLU A 42 34.22 -21.69 8.59
N MET A 43 33.06 -21.25 8.10
CA MET A 43 31.85 -22.07 8.06
C MET A 43 32.05 -23.35 7.23
N ARG A 44 32.77 -23.25 6.10
CA ARG A 44 33.10 -24.40 5.26
C ARG A 44 34.07 -25.36 5.95
N LEU A 45 35.06 -24.86 6.69
CA LEU A 45 35.99 -25.70 7.47
C LEU A 45 35.28 -26.51 8.56
N VAL A 46 34.25 -25.94 9.18
CA VAL A 46 33.44 -26.61 10.20
C VAL A 46 32.34 -27.49 9.57
N GLY A 47 32.17 -27.46 8.24
CA GLY A 47 31.19 -28.29 7.53
C GLY A 47 29.74 -27.82 7.69
N ILE A 48 29.50 -26.54 8.00
CA ILE A 48 28.16 -26.00 8.24
C ILE A 48 27.37 -25.96 6.93
N SER A 49 26.18 -26.55 6.94
CA SER A 49 25.30 -26.63 5.77
C SER A 49 23.88 -26.12 6.02
N ASN A 50 23.54 -25.74 7.25
CA ASN A 50 22.22 -25.22 7.60
C ASN A 50 22.26 -23.90 8.38
N ILE A 51 21.17 -23.15 8.28
CA ILE A 51 21.02 -21.81 8.89
C ILE A 51 21.10 -21.88 10.43
N LYS A 52 20.61 -22.97 11.03
CA LYS A 52 20.59 -23.12 12.49
C LYS A 52 22.00 -23.28 13.05
N GLU A 53 22.82 -24.12 12.44
CA GLU A 53 24.24 -24.29 12.74
C GLU A 53 25.02 -22.99 12.48
N ALA A 54 24.77 -22.33 11.35
CA ALA A 54 25.40 -21.03 11.06
C ALA A 54 25.11 -20.00 12.16
N ASN A 55 23.86 -19.89 12.62
CA ASN A 55 23.47 -19.00 13.70
C ASN A 55 24.15 -19.34 15.04
N ASN A 56 24.38 -20.63 15.32
CA ASN A 56 25.11 -21.04 16.51
C ASN A 56 26.60 -20.72 16.39
N PHE A 57 27.21 -21.01 15.24
CA PHE A 57 28.61 -20.71 14.95
C PHE A 57 28.91 -19.20 15.08
N LEU A 58 28.00 -18.34 14.62
CA LEU A 58 28.16 -16.89 14.73
C LEU A 58 28.32 -16.39 16.18
N LYS A 59 27.71 -17.07 17.17
CA LYS A 59 27.84 -16.71 18.59
C LYS A 59 29.28 -16.84 19.08
N GLU A 60 30.02 -17.82 18.57
CA GLU A 60 31.43 -18.03 18.89
C GLU A 60 32.38 -17.25 17.98
N TYR A 61 32.00 -17.09 16.71
CA TYR A 61 32.81 -16.40 15.71
C TYR A 61 32.90 -14.89 15.97
N ILE A 62 31.78 -14.23 16.30
CA ILE A 62 31.75 -12.76 16.49
C ILE A 62 32.75 -12.30 17.57
N PRO A 63 32.84 -12.93 18.76
CA PRO A 63 33.88 -12.59 19.74
C PRO A 63 35.31 -12.77 19.21
N LYS A 64 35.60 -13.88 18.52
CA LYS A 64 36.92 -14.15 17.92
C LYS A 64 37.29 -13.13 16.83
N PHE A 65 36.31 -12.74 16.03
CA PHE A 65 36.45 -11.70 15.01
C PHE A 65 36.71 -10.34 15.65
N ASN A 66 35.90 -9.95 16.63
CA ASN A 66 36.06 -8.68 17.34
C ASN A 66 37.42 -8.59 18.07
N ALA A 67 37.94 -9.70 18.61
CA ALA A 67 39.26 -9.71 19.23
C ALA A 67 40.40 -9.35 18.25
N LYS A 68 40.23 -9.62 16.95
CA LYS A 68 41.23 -9.33 15.91
C LYS A 68 41.04 -7.98 15.24
N PHE A 69 39.80 -7.54 15.07
CA PHE A 69 39.46 -6.40 14.20
C PHE A 69 38.74 -5.25 14.90
N ALA A 70 38.25 -5.42 16.13
CA ALA A 70 37.57 -4.34 16.82
C ALA A 70 38.57 -3.25 17.20
N VAL A 71 38.14 -2.00 17.01
CA VAL A 71 38.89 -0.82 17.41
C VAL A 71 38.17 -0.19 18.60
N VAL A 72 38.91 0.12 19.66
CA VAL A 72 38.36 0.80 20.84
C VAL A 72 37.84 2.18 20.42
N PRO A 73 36.60 2.55 20.76
CA PRO A 73 36.06 3.86 20.40
C PRO A 73 36.85 4.96 21.11
N GLN A 74 37.11 6.07 20.41
CA GLN A 74 37.81 7.23 20.98
C GLN A 74 37.07 7.83 22.19
N LYS A 75 35.75 7.67 22.26
CA LYS A 75 34.89 8.11 23.36
C LYS A 75 33.94 6.99 23.75
N ASN A 76 33.96 6.58 25.01
CA ASN A 76 33.14 5.48 25.55
C ASN A 76 31.69 5.89 25.90
N ARG A 77 31.19 7.02 25.38
CA ARG A 77 29.82 7.48 25.69
C ARG A 77 28.80 6.67 24.89
N ASN A 78 27.82 6.11 25.59
CA ASN A 78 26.66 5.50 24.97
C ASN A 78 25.66 6.59 24.53
N LEU A 79 25.47 6.75 23.22
CA LEU A 79 24.53 7.71 22.63
C LEU A 79 23.21 7.04 22.17
N HIS A 80 22.98 5.78 22.52
CA HIS A 80 21.80 5.06 22.09
C HIS A 80 20.56 5.56 22.83
N ARG A 81 19.49 5.84 22.07
CA ARG A 81 18.18 6.19 22.64
C ARG A 81 17.55 4.94 23.25
N LYS A 82 17.16 5.02 24.52
CA LYS A 82 16.38 3.95 25.18
C LYS A 82 15.01 3.81 24.49
N LEU A 83 14.51 2.58 24.43
CA LEU A 83 13.22 2.29 23.82
C LEU A 83 12.09 2.58 24.80
N ASN A 84 11.06 3.30 24.37
CA ASN A 84 9.86 3.54 25.17
C ASN A 84 9.05 2.25 25.34
N ARG A 85 8.34 2.10 26.46
CA ARG A 85 7.55 0.91 26.77
C ARG A 85 6.47 0.63 25.72
N GLU A 86 5.83 1.67 25.21
CA GLU A 86 4.80 1.57 24.17
C GLU A 86 5.38 1.07 22.84
N THR A 87 6.48 1.69 22.39
CA THR A 87 7.20 1.26 21.18
C THR A 87 7.67 -0.19 21.29
N LYS A 88 8.10 -0.61 22.49
CA LYS A 88 8.49 -2.00 22.75
C LYS A 88 7.34 -2.98 22.54
N LYS A 89 6.12 -2.63 22.97
CA LYS A 89 4.92 -3.45 22.75
C LYS A 89 4.53 -3.53 21.27
N GLN A 90 4.71 -2.43 20.53
CA GLN A 90 4.36 -2.35 19.10
C GLN A 90 5.46 -2.86 18.16
N LEU A 91 6.62 -3.28 18.69
CA LEU A 91 7.78 -3.62 17.87
C LEU A 91 7.49 -4.73 16.84
N THR A 92 6.75 -5.76 17.25
CA THR A 92 6.36 -6.88 16.38
C THR A 92 5.46 -6.43 15.23
N GLN A 93 4.63 -5.41 15.45
CA GLN A 93 3.78 -4.79 14.43
C GLN A 93 4.59 -3.87 13.52
N ILE A 94 5.48 -3.05 14.09
CA ILE A 94 6.29 -2.09 13.32
C ILE A 94 7.20 -2.82 12.34
N LEU A 95 7.84 -3.91 12.80
CA LEU A 95 8.77 -4.73 12.04
C LEU A 95 8.10 -5.81 11.16
N SER A 96 6.77 -5.88 11.13
CA SER A 96 6.07 -6.82 10.23
C SER A 96 6.10 -6.32 8.78
N VAL A 97 5.92 -7.24 7.83
CA VAL A 97 5.70 -6.88 6.43
C VAL A 97 4.23 -6.50 6.27
N GLN A 98 3.96 -5.24 5.90
CA GLN A 98 2.60 -4.70 5.88
C GLN A 98 2.09 -4.55 4.45
N ASN A 99 0.98 -5.21 4.12
CA ASN A 99 0.38 -5.14 2.79
C ASN A 99 -1.06 -4.64 2.87
N GLU A 100 -1.34 -3.58 2.12
CA GLU A 100 -2.71 -3.06 2.02
C GLU A 100 -3.55 -3.97 1.11
N ARG A 101 -4.72 -4.36 1.60
CA ARG A 101 -5.74 -5.12 0.89
C ARG A 101 -7.11 -4.52 1.14
N LYS A 102 -8.06 -4.84 0.26
CA LYS A 102 -9.45 -4.42 0.42
C LYS A 102 -10.31 -5.59 0.83
N VAL A 103 -11.28 -5.32 1.70
CA VAL A 103 -12.32 -6.26 2.07
C VAL A 103 -13.27 -6.45 0.88
N ASN A 104 -13.51 -7.69 0.49
CA ASN A 104 -14.46 -8.04 -0.56
C ASN A 104 -15.91 -7.87 -0.09
N ASN A 105 -16.87 -7.96 -1.02
CA ASN A 105 -18.29 -7.79 -0.69
C ASN A 105 -18.87 -8.89 0.20
N ASP A 106 -18.20 -10.04 0.27
CA ASP A 106 -18.47 -11.21 1.10
C ASP A 106 -17.67 -11.21 2.42
N TYR A 107 -17.06 -10.07 2.77
CA TYR A 107 -16.18 -9.92 3.93
C TYR A 107 -14.96 -10.85 3.92
N THR A 108 -14.50 -11.26 2.73
CA THR A 108 -13.21 -11.93 2.58
C THR A 108 -12.07 -10.96 2.27
N VAL A 109 -10.86 -11.33 2.68
CA VAL A 109 -9.63 -10.66 2.30
C VAL A 109 -8.71 -11.70 1.64
N MET A 110 -8.18 -11.39 0.46
CA MET A 110 -7.27 -12.30 -0.26
C MET A 110 -5.81 -11.87 -0.08
N PHE A 111 -4.96 -12.82 0.31
CA PHE A 111 -3.51 -12.58 0.45
C PHE A 111 -2.70 -13.83 0.16
N LYS A 112 -1.67 -13.71 -0.70
CA LYS A 112 -0.80 -14.80 -1.15
C LYS A 112 -1.54 -16.08 -1.60
N GLY A 113 -2.68 -15.90 -2.29
CA GLY A 113 -3.51 -17.01 -2.78
C GLY A 113 -4.42 -17.65 -1.72
N GLN A 114 -4.36 -17.20 -0.46
CA GLN A 114 -5.25 -17.64 0.61
C GLN A 114 -6.40 -16.63 0.80
N TYR A 115 -7.55 -17.14 1.26
CA TYR A 115 -8.73 -16.35 1.57
C TYR A 115 -8.94 -16.33 3.08
N PHE A 116 -9.05 -15.14 3.64
CA PHE A 116 -9.31 -14.89 5.04
C PHE A 116 -10.75 -14.38 5.16
N GLN A 117 -11.64 -15.18 5.75
CA GLN A 117 -13.00 -14.78 6.05
C GLN A 117 -13.00 -14.00 7.36
N LEU A 118 -13.52 -12.78 7.35
CA LEU A 118 -13.72 -12.05 8.59
C LEU A 118 -14.93 -12.63 9.32
N ASP A 119 -14.76 -12.86 10.62
CA ASP A 119 -15.83 -13.37 11.49
C ASP A 119 -16.91 -12.29 11.71
N GLU A 120 -18.09 -12.68 12.17
CA GLU A 120 -19.19 -11.73 12.42
C GLU A 120 -18.88 -10.80 13.60
N GLU A 121 -18.29 -11.35 14.66
CA GLU A 121 -17.88 -10.60 15.85
C GLU A 121 -16.52 -9.94 15.63
N GLN A 122 -16.53 -8.61 15.54
CA GLN A 122 -15.34 -7.81 15.30
C GLN A 122 -15.16 -6.75 16.39
N PRO A 123 -13.90 -6.42 16.75
CA PRO A 123 -13.61 -5.35 17.69
C PRO A 123 -13.87 -3.95 17.11
N THR A 124 -14.10 -3.84 15.80
CA THR A 124 -14.39 -2.57 15.14
C THR A 124 -15.34 -2.78 13.97
N THR A 125 -16.09 -1.75 13.60
CA THR A 125 -16.98 -1.81 12.44
C THR A 125 -16.17 -1.92 11.14
N VAL A 126 -16.38 -3.03 10.42
CA VAL A 126 -15.79 -3.30 9.12
C VAL A 126 -16.84 -3.07 8.04
N TYR A 127 -16.50 -2.30 7.02
CA TYR A 127 -17.34 -2.15 5.82
C TYR A 127 -16.77 -2.87 4.62
N LYS A 128 -17.65 -3.17 3.67
CA LYS A 128 -17.25 -3.68 2.35
C LYS A 128 -16.34 -2.66 1.67
N LYS A 129 -15.27 -3.14 1.04
CA LYS A 129 -14.24 -2.33 0.36
C LYS A 129 -13.35 -1.49 1.28
N ASP A 130 -13.46 -1.64 2.60
CA ASP A 130 -12.51 -1.02 3.52
C ASP A 130 -11.09 -1.48 3.22
N ALA A 131 -10.14 -0.56 3.35
CA ALA A 131 -8.72 -0.86 3.25
C ALA A 131 -8.21 -1.39 4.60
N VAL A 132 -7.72 -2.61 4.59
CA VAL A 132 -7.13 -3.31 5.73
C VAL A 132 -5.64 -3.50 5.50
N ILE A 133 -4.87 -3.52 6.59
CA ILE A 133 -3.44 -3.80 6.56
C ILE A 133 -3.22 -5.24 7.01
N ILE A 134 -2.66 -6.05 6.12
CA ILE A 134 -2.22 -7.40 6.45
C ILE A 134 -0.79 -7.33 6.93
N GLU A 135 -0.56 -7.73 8.17
CA GLU A 135 0.71 -7.81 8.85
C GLU A 135 1.23 -9.25 8.78
N GLU A 136 2.34 -9.47 8.10
CA GLU A 136 3.08 -10.74 8.11
C GLU A 136 4.26 -10.61 9.07
N HIS A 137 4.21 -11.36 10.17
CA HIS A 137 5.22 -11.34 11.22
C HIS A 137 6.38 -12.32 10.92
N LEU A 138 7.50 -12.14 11.61
CA LEU A 138 8.71 -13.00 11.45
C LEU A 138 8.48 -14.48 11.78
N ASN A 139 7.47 -14.78 12.60
CA ASN A 139 7.04 -16.15 12.91
C ASN A 139 6.05 -16.71 11.86
N ASN A 140 5.88 -16.04 10.72
CA ASN A 140 4.91 -16.33 9.67
C ASN A 140 3.44 -16.23 10.13
N SER A 141 3.16 -15.68 11.31
CA SER A 141 1.78 -15.36 11.70
C SER A 141 1.28 -14.17 10.89
N ILE A 142 0.02 -14.25 10.51
CA ILE A 142 -0.69 -13.20 9.79
C ILE A 142 -1.62 -12.50 10.78
N LYS A 143 -1.71 -11.19 10.71
CA LYS A 143 -2.74 -10.42 11.41
C LYS A 143 -3.35 -9.41 10.46
N ILE A 144 -4.66 -9.19 10.60
CA ILE A 144 -5.38 -8.20 9.80
C ILE A 144 -5.68 -7.02 10.72
N ASN A 145 -5.13 -5.86 10.41
CA ASN A 145 -5.33 -4.63 11.15
C ASN A 145 -6.25 -3.68 10.37
N LEU A 146 -7.29 -3.18 11.05
CA LEU A 146 -8.12 -2.08 10.59
C LEU A 146 -8.14 -0.98 11.65
N LYS A 147 -7.69 0.22 11.29
CA LYS A 147 -7.73 1.41 12.17
C LYS A 147 -7.12 1.15 13.56
N GLY A 148 -6.05 0.36 13.65
CA GLY A 148 -5.38 0.03 14.90
C GLY A 148 -5.95 -1.17 15.65
N HIS A 149 -7.04 -1.79 15.17
CA HIS A 149 -7.68 -2.94 15.78
C HIS A 149 -7.38 -4.21 14.96
N TYR A 150 -7.06 -5.30 15.64
CA TYR A 150 -6.87 -6.60 14.99
C TYR A 150 -8.21 -7.29 14.78
N LEU A 151 -8.52 -7.63 13.53
CA LEU A 151 -9.76 -8.30 13.16
C LEU A 151 -9.67 -9.80 13.42
N ASN A 152 -10.80 -10.38 13.81
CA ASN A 152 -10.98 -11.83 13.93
C ASN A 152 -11.21 -12.42 12.54
N TYR A 153 -10.55 -13.53 12.23
CA TYR A 153 -10.69 -14.16 10.93
C TYR A 153 -10.47 -15.67 11.00
N SER A 154 -11.07 -16.36 10.03
CA SER A 154 -10.85 -17.78 9.75
C SER A 154 -10.24 -17.95 8.35
N VAL A 155 -9.35 -18.93 8.21
CA VAL A 155 -8.68 -19.22 6.92
C VAL A 155 -9.57 -20.19 6.12
N LEU A 156 -9.93 -19.79 4.91
CA LEU A 156 -10.68 -20.64 3.98
C LEU A 156 -9.72 -21.40 3.06
N PRO A 157 -9.94 -22.71 2.83
CA PRO A 157 -9.11 -23.51 1.94
C PRO A 157 -9.31 -23.15 0.47
N GLU A 158 -10.51 -22.70 0.10
CA GLU A 158 -10.88 -22.34 -1.26
C GLU A 158 -11.65 -21.01 -1.29
N ARG A 159 -11.69 -20.41 -2.49
CA ARG A 159 -12.51 -19.22 -2.74
C ARG A 159 -13.98 -19.54 -2.43
N PRO A 160 -14.70 -18.71 -1.65
CA PRO A 160 -16.13 -18.90 -1.47
C PRO A 160 -16.84 -18.86 -2.82
N LYS A 161 -17.61 -19.91 -3.11
CA LYS A 161 -18.38 -20.01 -4.34
C LYS A 161 -19.50 -18.97 -4.28
N LYS A 162 -19.55 -18.09 -5.27
CA LYS A 162 -20.66 -17.14 -5.40
C LYS A 162 -21.91 -17.95 -5.74
N ILE A 163 -22.81 -18.11 -4.76
CA ILE A 163 -24.15 -18.64 -5.01
C ILE A 163 -24.88 -17.56 -5.79
N ILE A 164 -24.95 -17.71 -7.11
CA ILE A 164 -25.81 -16.87 -7.94
C ILE A 164 -27.20 -17.45 -7.75
N ASP A 165 -27.97 -16.87 -6.84
CA ASP A 165 -29.41 -17.09 -6.81
C ASP A 165 -29.97 -16.41 -8.05
N VAL A 166 -29.93 -17.13 -9.18
CA VAL A 166 -30.64 -16.71 -10.38
C VAL A 166 -32.11 -16.86 -10.03
N LYS A 167 -32.70 -15.83 -9.39
CA LYS A 167 -34.11 -15.57 -9.60
C LYS A 167 -34.25 -15.44 -11.10
N LEU A 168 -34.65 -16.54 -11.74
CA LEU A 168 -35.22 -16.52 -13.07
C LEU A 168 -36.41 -15.58 -12.93
N LEU A 169 -36.17 -14.27 -13.10
CA LEU A 169 -37.21 -13.33 -13.48
C LEU A 169 -37.76 -13.99 -14.72
N ALA A 170 -38.95 -14.57 -14.58
CA ALA A 170 -39.64 -15.24 -15.66
C ALA A 170 -39.41 -14.37 -16.88
N LEU A 171 -38.73 -14.91 -17.90
CA LEU A 171 -38.54 -14.25 -19.18
C LEU A 171 -39.94 -14.16 -19.78
N THR A 172 -40.76 -13.24 -19.29
CA THR A 172 -42.01 -12.90 -19.93
C THR A 172 -41.58 -12.47 -21.32
N LYS A 173 -41.99 -13.24 -22.33
CA LYS A 173 -41.87 -12.85 -23.73
C LYS A 173 -42.67 -11.57 -23.92
N ARG A 174 -42.14 -10.43 -23.49
CA ARG A 174 -42.68 -9.13 -23.84
C ARG A 174 -42.47 -9.02 -25.34
N LYS A 175 -43.57 -9.19 -26.09
CA LYS A 175 -43.64 -8.93 -27.52
C LYS A 175 -43.11 -7.51 -27.70
N GLN A 176 -41.92 -7.37 -28.27
CA GLN A 176 -41.35 -6.05 -28.52
C GLN A 176 -42.36 -5.29 -29.38
N SER A 177 -42.97 -4.23 -28.83
CA SER A 177 -43.93 -3.46 -29.61
C SER A 177 -43.14 -2.76 -30.71
N ASN A 178 -43.49 -3.01 -31.97
CA ASN A 178 -42.88 -2.35 -33.13
C ASN A 178 -43.30 -0.87 -33.26
N TRP A 179 -43.77 -0.29 -32.16
CA TRP A 179 -44.37 1.03 -32.11
C TRP A 179 -43.26 2.09 -32.09
N LYS A 180 -43.21 2.85 -33.19
CA LYS A 180 -42.36 4.04 -33.30
C LYS A 180 -43.18 5.26 -32.88
N PRO A 181 -42.71 6.07 -31.92
CA PRO A 181 -43.46 7.24 -31.49
C PRO A 181 -43.67 8.22 -32.66
N PRO A 182 -44.87 8.81 -32.81
CA PRO A 182 -45.17 9.75 -33.88
C PRO A 182 -44.30 11.02 -33.77
N LYS A 183 -44.15 11.75 -34.89
CA LYS A 183 -43.25 12.93 -34.98
C LYS A 183 -43.51 13.99 -33.90
N ASN A 184 -44.74 14.10 -33.41
CA ASN A 184 -45.16 15.08 -32.40
C ASN A 184 -44.95 14.62 -30.95
N HIS A 185 -44.41 13.42 -30.73
CA HIS A 185 -44.21 12.86 -29.40
C HIS A 185 -43.15 13.65 -28.60
N PRO A 186 -43.39 13.98 -27.31
CA PRO A 186 -42.49 14.80 -26.49
C PRO A 186 -41.04 14.30 -26.46
N TRP A 187 -40.83 12.99 -26.43
CA TRP A 187 -39.50 12.35 -26.42
C TRP A 187 -38.66 12.60 -27.69
N ARG A 188 -39.31 12.93 -28.83
CA ARG A 188 -38.61 13.29 -30.08
C ARG A 188 -38.27 14.79 -30.16
N LYS A 189 -38.90 15.64 -29.34
CA LYS A 189 -38.70 17.09 -29.37
C LYS A 189 -37.36 17.54 -28.76
N GLN A 190 -36.79 16.77 -27.84
CA GLN A 190 -35.50 17.08 -27.21
C GLN A 190 -34.33 17.11 -28.21
N PHE A 191 -34.42 16.38 -29.33
CA PHE A 191 -33.34 16.29 -30.32
C PHE A 191 -33.39 17.39 -31.40
N ILE A 192 -34.47 18.19 -31.47
CA ILE A 192 -34.66 19.21 -32.51
C ILE A 192 -34.16 20.60 -32.05
N LEU A 193 -34.00 20.82 -30.74
CA LEU A 193 -33.71 22.15 -30.19
C LEU A 193 -32.23 22.58 -30.21
N ASN A 194 -31.29 21.74 -30.65
CA ASN A 194 -29.85 22.03 -30.52
C ASN A 194 -29.08 22.32 -31.83
N HIS A 195 -29.73 22.55 -32.97
CA HIS A 195 -29.05 22.83 -34.24
C HIS A 195 -29.51 24.13 -34.92
N LYS A 196 -29.40 25.27 -34.24
CA LYS A 196 -29.25 26.56 -34.92
C LYS A 196 -28.06 27.32 -34.33
N ARG A 197 -26.88 27.08 -34.90
CA ARG A 197 -25.71 27.98 -34.78
C ARG A 197 -26.15 29.38 -35.22
N LYS A 198 -25.98 30.39 -34.37
CA LYS A 198 -26.18 31.80 -34.72
C LYS A 198 -25.04 32.25 -35.65
N THR A 199 -25.32 32.43 -36.93
CA THR A 199 -24.52 33.29 -37.81
C THR A 199 -25.00 34.74 -37.61
N ILE A 200 -24.12 35.59 -37.10
CA ILE A 200 -24.37 37.04 -36.95
C ILE A 200 -23.81 37.71 -38.22
N ILE A 201 -24.67 38.35 -39.01
CA ILE A 201 -24.27 39.29 -40.08
C ILE A 201 -24.59 40.70 -39.56
N PRO A 202 -23.65 41.67 -39.61
CA PRO A 202 -23.93 43.04 -39.17
C PRO A 202 -24.44 43.88 -40.34
N ASN A 203 -25.62 44.51 -40.18
CA ASN A 203 -26.10 45.54 -41.11
C ASN A 203 -26.25 46.89 -40.39
N LEU A 204 -25.34 47.79 -40.75
CA LEU A 204 -25.51 49.20 -41.11
C LEU A 204 -26.84 49.90 -40.76
N ILE A 205 -26.73 50.98 -39.97
CA ILE A 205 -27.72 52.07 -39.89
C ILE A 205 -26.95 53.41 -40.00
N PRO A 206 -27.51 54.44 -40.67
CA PRO A 206 -26.74 55.43 -41.42
C PRO A 206 -26.40 56.69 -40.62
N LYS A 207 -25.43 57.43 -41.16
CA LYS A 207 -24.99 58.76 -40.72
C LYS A 207 -26.12 59.77 -40.80
N THR A 208 -26.28 60.59 -39.77
CA THR A 208 -26.77 61.96 -39.89
C THR A 208 -25.85 62.90 -39.12
N ASN A 209 -25.60 64.04 -39.75
CA ASN A 209 -24.59 65.02 -39.42
C ASN A 209 -25.11 66.05 -38.41
N ASN A 210 -24.20 66.44 -37.49
CA ASN A 210 -23.84 67.81 -37.14
C ASN A 210 -24.90 68.73 -36.51
N THR A 211 -24.62 69.21 -35.29
CA THR A 211 -24.32 70.63 -35.01
C THR A 211 -23.92 70.82 -33.54
N ASN A 212 -22.79 71.53 -33.34
CA ASN A 212 -22.56 72.65 -32.40
C ASN A 212 -23.04 72.51 -30.93
N ASN A 213 -22.37 72.95 -29.87
CA ASN A 213 -21.13 73.68 -29.58
C ASN A 213 -21.19 73.94 -28.03
N ILE A 214 -20.09 74.38 -27.43
CA ILE A 214 -20.00 75.23 -26.19
C ILE A 214 -19.82 74.55 -24.81
N PHE A 215 -18.56 74.65 -24.34
CA PHE A 215 -18.01 75.04 -23.01
C PHE A 215 -18.63 74.42 -21.74
N LYS A 216 -17.86 73.77 -20.85
CA LYS A 216 -16.82 74.32 -19.95
C LYS A 216 -16.06 73.18 -19.28
#